data_AF-A0A1I6R4Q8-F1
#
_entry.id   AF-A0A1I6R4Q8-F1
#
_cell.length_a   1.000
_cell.length_b   1.000
_cell.length_c   1.000
_cell.angle_alpha   90.00
_cell.angle_beta   90.00
_cell.angle_gamma   90.00
#
_symmetry.space_group_name_H-M   'P 1'
#
loop_
_entity.id
_entity.type
_entity.pdbx_description
1 polymer ?
#
loop_
_entity_poly.entity_id
_entity_poly.type
_entity_poly.pdbx_seq_one_letter_code
_entity_poly.pdbx_strand_id
1 'polypeptide(L)' 'MRKFLGLMERPEKYGVLVVDDSAVMRRMITMLIEKDPKLWVMGTAANG' A
#
# COMPACT_ATOMS: atom_id res chain seq x y z
N MET A 1 -10.82 -31.68 -0.45
CA MET A 1 -9.64 -30.78 -0.44
C MET A 1 -10.04 -29.34 -0.79
N ARG A 2 -10.85 -28.67 0.05
CA ARG A 2 -11.38 -27.31 -0.19
C ARG A 2 -11.51 -26.49 1.12
N LYS A 3 -10.52 -26.59 2.02
CA LYS A 3 -10.55 -25.92 3.34
C LYS A 3 -9.42 -24.91 3.58
N PHE A 4 -8.71 -24.47 2.53
CA PHE A 4 -7.56 -23.57 2.67
C PHE A 4 -7.81 -22.10 2.28
N LEU A 5 -8.93 -21.76 1.61
CA LEU A 5 -9.19 -20.39 1.12
C LEU A 5 -10.04 -19.51 2.05
N GLY A 6 -10.47 -20.01 3.21
CA GLY A 6 -11.45 -19.33 4.07
C GLY A 6 -10.95 -18.81 5.42
N LEU A 7 -9.63 -18.82 5.70
CA LEU A 7 -9.10 -18.61 7.06
C LEU A 7 -7.95 -17.60 7.17
N MET A 8 -7.88 -16.61 6.28
CA MET A 8 -7.08 -15.42 6.58
C MET A 8 -8.05 -14.27 6.81
N GLU A 9 -8.20 -13.90 8.08
CA GLU A 9 -8.82 -12.62 8.44
C GLU A 9 -8.13 -11.53 7.61
N ARG A 10 -8.93 -10.67 6.96
CA ARG A 10 -8.37 -9.56 6.19
C ARG A 10 -7.54 -8.71 7.15
N PRO A 11 -6.30 -8.32 6.80
CA PRO A 11 -5.49 -7.52 7.68
C PRO A 11 -6.21 -6.18 7.96
N GLU A 12 -6.02 -5.67 9.17
CA GLU A 12 -6.60 -4.39 9.60
C GLU A 12 -6.15 -3.24 8.70
N LYS A 13 -4.90 -3.30 8.21
CA LYS A 13 -4.31 -2.35 7.26
C LYS A 13 -3.45 -3.05 6.20
N TYR A 14 -3.36 -2.44 5.02
CA TYR A 14 -2.50 -2.87 3.92
C TYR A 14 -1.33 -1.89 3.74
N GLY A 15 -0.11 -2.42 3.65
CA GLY A 15 1.09 -1.62 3.33
C GLY A 15 1.24 -1.41 1.83
N VAL A 16 1.58 -0.18 1.42
CA VAL A 16 1.72 0.22 0.02
C VAL A 16 3.13 0.75 -0.25
N LEU A 17 3.81 0.23 -1.28
CA LEU A 17 5.04 0.82 -1.83
C LEU A 17 4.68 1.72 -3.01
N VAL A 18 5.08 2.99 -2.94
CA VAL A 18 4.85 3.94 -4.04
C VAL A 18 6.09 4.02 -4.93
N VAL A 19 5.98 3.59 -6.18
CA VAL A 19 7.06 3.64 -7.18
C VAL A 19 6.69 4.61 -8.29
N ASP A 20 7.50 5.65 -8.49
CA ASP A 20 7.31 6.68 -9.53
C ASP A 20 8.63 7.43 -9.75
N ASP A 21 8.91 7.89 -10.96
CA ASP A 21 10.16 8.60 -11.31
C ASP A 21 10.21 10.02 -10.74
N SER A 22 9.05 10.65 -10.47
CA SER A 22 8.93 11.98 -9.90
C SER A 22 8.82 11.96 -8.37
N ALA A 23 9.77 12.61 -7.70
CA ALA A 23 9.71 12.81 -6.25
C ALA A 23 8.45 13.57 -5.80
N VAL A 24 7.96 14.50 -6.63
CA VAL A 24 6.74 15.26 -6.35
C VAL A 24 5.52 14.35 -6.42
N MET A 25 5.45 13.47 -7.41
CA MET A 25 4.37 12.49 -7.54
C MET A 25 4.38 11.51 -6.38
N ARG A 26 5.53 10.93 -6.00
CA ARG A 26 5.62 10.04 -4.82
C ARG A 26 5.09 10.71 -3.56
N ARG A 27 5.41 11.99 -3.35
CA ARG A 27 4.87 12.77 -2.22
C ARG A 27 3.35 12.97 -2.33
N MET A 28 2.84 13.38 -3.48
CA MET A 28 1.39 13.60 -3.68
C MET A 28 0.59 12.32 -3.51
N ILE A 29 1.05 11.21 -4.09
CA ILE A 29 0.43 9.89 -3.99
C ILE A 29 0.47 9.39 -2.54
N THR A 30 1.58 9.59 -1.83
CA THR A 30 1.67 9.26 -0.40
C THR A 30 0.61 10.00 0.41
N MET A 31 0.48 11.32 0.21
CA MET A 31 -0.56 12.12 0.89
C MET A 31 -1.99 11.70 0.53
N LEU A 32 -2.21 11.12 -0.65
CA LEU A 32 -3.51 10.60 -1.05
C LEU A 32 -3.81 9.26 -0.35
N ILE A 33 -2.84 8.34 -0.35
CA ILE A 33 -2.98 6.99 0.25
C ILE A 33 -3.21 7.09 1.75
N GLU A 34 -2.44 7.93 2.45
CA GLU A 34 -2.53 8.09 3.91
C GLU A 34 -3.86 8.70 4.40
N LYS A 35 -4.74 9.14 3.48
CA LYS A 35 -6.12 9.53 3.83
C LYS A 35 -7.04 8.35 4.08
N ASP A 36 -6.73 7.18 3.52
CA ASP A 36 -7.51 5.96 3.78
C ASP A 36 -6.96 5.27 5.04
N PRO A 37 -7.74 5.16 6.13
CA PRO A 37 -7.27 4.54 7.37
C PRO A 37 -6.92 3.05 7.23
N LYS A 38 -7.34 2.38 6.14
CA LYS A 38 -6.99 0.98 5.84
C LYS A 38 -5.65 0.83 5.13
N LEU A 39 -5.03 1.94 4.70
CA LEU A 39 -3.77 1.94 3.98
C LEU A 39 -2.70 2.66 4.78
N TRP A 40 -1.44 2.33 4.51
CA TRP A 40 -0.29 3.10 4.95
C TRP A 40 0.85 2.90 3.95
N VAL A 41 1.68 3.93 3.78
CA VAL A 41 2.82 3.89 2.85
C VAL A 41 4.04 3.34 3.57
N MET A 42 4.47 2.15 3.16
CA MET A 42 5.64 1.48 3.74
C MET A 42 6.97 2.00 3.20
N GLY A 43 6.93 2.73 2.10
CA GLY A 43 8.10 3.34 1.50
C GLY A 43 7.80 3.93 0.13
N THR A 44 8.80 4.60 -0.43
CA THR A 44 8.75 5.07 -1.82
C THR A 44 10.04 4.68 -2.53
N ALA A 45 9.97 4.40 -3.83
CA ALA A 45 11.13 4.12 -4.66
C ALA A 45 11.07 4.94 -5.95
N ALA A 46 12.22 5.44 -6.41
CA ALA A 46 12.30 6.21 -7.66
C ALA A 46 12.26 5.34 -8.92
N ASN A 47 12.44 4.03 -8.73
CA ASN A 47 12.48 3.00 -9.76
C ASN A 47 12.11 1.66 -9.11
N GLY A 48 11.57 0.75 -9.91
CA GLY A 48 11.38 -0.66 -9.56
C GLY A 48 12.55 -1.49 -10.05
#